data_AF-A0A534D6J4-F1
#
_entry.id   AF-A0A534D6J4-F1
#
_cell.length_a   1.000
_cell.length_b   1.000
_cell.length_c   1.000
_cell.angle_alpha   90.00
_cell.angle_beta   90.00
_cell.angle_gamma   90.00
#
_symmetry.space_group_name_H-M   'P 1'
#
loop_
_entity.id
_entity.type
_entity.pdbx_description
1 polymer ?
#
loop_
_entity_poly.entity_id
_entity_poly.type
_entity_poly.pdbx_seq_one_letter_code
_entity_poly.pdbx_strand_id
1 'polypeptide(L)'
;MMLPFAEPPRSVCILRLSAIGDTCHVVPIVRTLQQAWPATQLSWIIGKTEARLMSLIEGVEFITVDKRTSLAALRALRARLRGRRFDALLHMQLALRSSLVAHCVPAAVKLGFDRARARELQWLFTNARIPAQRREHV
;
A
#
# COMPACT_ATOMS: atom_id res chain seq x y z
N MET A 1 -9.57 -15.96 -2.75
CA MET A 1 -8.50 -16.07 -3.77
C MET A 1 -7.19 -16.05 -3.01
N MET A 2 -6.39 -17.11 -3.10
CA MET A 2 -5.01 -17.08 -2.63
C MET A 2 -4.25 -16.08 -3.50
N LEU A 3 -3.42 -15.25 -2.90
CA LEU A 3 -2.51 -14.39 -3.65
C LEU A 3 -1.65 -15.28 -4.56
N PRO A 4 -1.25 -14.83 -5.77
CA PRO A 4 -0.53 -15.66 -6.74
C PRO A 4 0.94 -15.89 -6.36
N PHE A 5 1.23 -15.98 -5.06
CA PHE A 5 2.56 -16.15 -4.51
C PHE A 5 2.71 -17.61 -4.08
N ALA A 6 3.43 -18.39 -4.87
CA ALA A 6 3.84 -19.76 -4.52
C ALA A 6 4.90 -19.76 -3.40
N GLU A 7 5.64 -18.65 -3.29
CA GLU A 7 6.68 -18.38 -2.29
C GLU A 7 6.52 -16.96 -1.73
N PRO A 8 7.08 -16.63 -0.56
CA PRO A 8 7.08 -15.26 -0.03
C PRO A 8 7.58 -14.25 -1.07
N PRO A 9 6.87 -13.11 -1.29
CA PRO A 9 7.32 -12.08 -2.21
C PRO A 9 8.67 -11.49 -1.76
N ARG A 10 9.53 -11.10 -2.69
CA ARG A 10 10.80 -10.43 -2.36
C ARG A 10 10.57 -8.99 -1.89
N SER A 11 9.55 -8.33 -2.43
CA SER A 11 9.23 -6.94 -2.10
C SER A 11 7.74 -6.65 -2.08
N VAL A 12 7.30 -6.01 -0.99
CA VAL A 12 5.90 -5.60 -0.79
C VAL A 12 5.84 -4.11 -0.46
N CYS A 13 5.02 -3.39 -1.21
CA CYS A 13 4.70 -2.00 -0.96
C CYS A 13 3.33 -1.89 -0.26
N ILE A 14 3.25 -1.15 0.82
CA ILE A 14 2.02 -0.80 1.51
C ILE A 14 1.68 0.64 1.16
N LEU A 15 0.43 0.91 0.79
CA LEU A 15 -0.04 2.26 0.49
C LEU A 15 -1.17 2.64 1.45
N ARG A 16 -0.87 3.58 2.34
CA ARG A 16 -1.84 4.18 3.27
C ARG A 16 -1.54 5.67 3.44
N LEU A 17 -2.38 6.51 2.84
CA LEU A 17 -2.31 7.97 2.88
C LEU A 17 -3.50 8.53 3.66
N SER A 18 -3.51 8.27 4.96
CA SER A 18 -4.62 8.53 5.87
C SER A 18 -4.18 9.35 7.09
N ALA A 19 -5.09 9.57 8.03
CA ALA A 19 -4.77 10.19 9.31
C ALA A 19 -3.87 9.28 10.16
N ILE A 20 -3.36 9.82 11.27
CA ILE A 20 -2.49 9.10 12.21
C ILE A 20 -3.18 7.84 12.75
N GLY A 21 -4.44 7.93 13.19
CA GLY A 21 -5.17 6.78 13.75
C GLY A 21 -5.25 5.59 12.80
N ASP A 22 -5.59 5.84 11.55
CA ASP A 22 -5.60 4.84 10.48
C ASP A 22 -4.23 4.21 10.20
N THR A 23 -3.16 4.96 10.41
CA THR A 23 -1.78 4.47 10.22
C THR A 23 -1.42 3.48 11.33
N CYS A 24 -1.86 3.72 12.56
CA CYS A 24 -1.68 2.79 13.68
C CYS A 24 -2.32 1.42 13.41
N HIS A 25 -3.45 1.38 12.71
CA HIS A 25 -4.13 0.13 12.34
C HIS A 25 -3.37 -0.70 11.29
N VAL A 26 -2.41 -0.10 10.58
CA VAL A 26 -1.55 -0.80 9.61
C VAL A 26 -0.34 -1.44 10.30
N VAL A 27 0.05 -0.98 11.50
CA VAL A 27 1.23 -1.50 12.22
C VAL A 27 1.13 -3.01 12.51
N PRO A 28 0.00 -3.55 13.01
CA PRO A 28 -0.13 -5.01 13.20
C PRO A 28 0.05 -5.80 11.90
N ILE A 29 -0.38 -5.26 10.77
CA ILE A 29 -0.21 -5.90 9.46
C ILE A 29 1.27 -5.92 9.07
N VAL A 30 1.97 -4.81 9.24
CA VAL A 30 3.42 -4.74 9.02
C VAL A 30 4.15 -5.78 9.87
N ARG A 31 3.85 -5.85 11.17
CA ARG A 31 4.49 -6.82 12.08
C ARG A 31 4.17 -8.27 11.70
N THR A 32 2.94 -8.54 11.30
CA THR A 32 2.53 -9.87 10.81
C THR A 32 3.31 -10.25 9.55
N LEU A 33 3.48 -9.33 8.60
CA LEU A 33 4.26 -9.56 7.39
C LEU A 33 5.74 -9.79 7.69
N GLN A 34 6.32 -9.04 8.64
CA GLN A 34 7.71 -9.26 9.07
C GLN A 34 7.92 -10.63 9.71
N GLN A 35 6.95 -11.11 10.50
CA GLN A 35 7.01 -12.43 11.13
C GLN A 35 6.81 -13.56 10.11
N ALA A 36 5.82 -13.42 9.22
CA ALA A 36 5.51 -14.43 8.22
C ALA A 36 6.58 -14.50 7.12
N TRP A 37 7.11 -13.35 6.70
CA TRP A 37 8.06 -13.21 5.60
C TRP A 37 9.27 -12.33 5.98
N PRO A 38 10.19 -12.85 6.82
CA PRO A 38 11.30 -12.06 7.36
C PRO A 38 12.30 -11.57 6.32
N ALA A 39 12.39 -12.23 5.16
CA ALA A 39 13.26 -11.83 4.05
C ALA A 39 12.62 -10.82 3.09
N THR A 40 11.32 -10.54 3.21
CA THR A 40 10.60 -9.62 2.33
C THR A 40 10.97 -8.19 2.65
N GLN A 41 11.36 -7.43 1.62
CA GLN A 41 11.57 -5.99 1.74
C GLN A 41 10.22 -5.28 1.81
N LEU A 42 9.95 -4.61 2.93
CA LEU A 42 8.74 -3.84 3.12
C LEU A 42 9.00 -2.36 2.85
N SER A 43 8.21 -1.79 1.94
CA SER A 43 8.16 -0.34 1.74
C SER A 43 6.77 0.18 2.07
N TRP A 44 6.67 1.35 2.68
CA TRP A 44 5.38 1.96 3.02
C TRP A 44 5.29 3.38 2.48
N ILE A 45 4.38 3.58 1.52
CA ILE A 45 3.98 4.90 1.05
C ILE A 45 2.99 5.52 2.03
N ILE A 46 3.42 6.60 2.67
CA ILE A 46 2.79 7.21 3.83
C ILE A 46 2.88 8.75 3.78
N GLY A 47 2.02 9.45 4.51
CA GLY A 47 2.13 10.90 4.69
C GLY A 47 3.41 11.30 5.44
N LYS A 48 3.99 12.47 5.11
CA LYS A 48 5.23 12.95 5.72
C LYS A 48 5.15 13.08 7.26
N THR A 49 4.01 13.52 7.78
CA THR A 49 3.81 13.69 9.23
C THR A 49 3.70 12.33 9.92
N GLU A 50 2.88 11.45 9.36
CA GLU A 50 2.64 10.11 9.88
C GLU A 50 3.92 9.24 9.85
N ALA A 51 4.75 9.40 8.81
CA ALA A 51 6.04 8.71 8.70
C ALA A 51 6.99 9.03 9.86
N ARG A 52 6.98 10.28 10.37
CA ARG A 52 7.82 10.65 11.52
C ARG A 52 7.41 9.87 12.76
N LEU A 53 6.11 9.68 12.96
CA LEU A 53 5.59 8.89 14.08
C LEU A 53 5.90 7.40 13.93
N MET A 54 5.80 6.87 12.71
CA MET A 54 6.06 5.46 12.41
C MET A 54 7.55 5.12 12.27
N SER A 55 8.45 6.09 12.37
CA SER A 55 9.89 5.92 12.13
C SER A 55 10.58 4.89 13.03
N LEU A 56 9.98 4.54 14.17
CA LEU A 56 10.47 3.52 15.10
C LEU A 56 10.22 2.08 14.62
N ILE A 57 9.45 1.89 13.54
CA ILE A 57 9.22 0.57 12.97
C ILE A 57 10.42 0.20 12.11
N GLU A 58 11.27 -0.65 12.67
CA GLU A 58 12.43 -1.22 11.97
C GLU A 58 12.01 -2.12 10.81
N GLY A 59 12.90 -2.30 9.83
CA GLY A 59 12.68 -3.19 8.69
C GLY A 59 11.63 -2.70 7.70
N VAL A 60 11.29 -1.40 7.71
CA VAL A 60 10.36 -0.78 6.77
C VAL A 60 10.98 0.46 6.13
N GLU A 61 10.99 0.51 4.80
CA GLU A 61 11.37 1.70 4.04
C GLU A 61 10.16 2.65 3.91
N PHE A 62 10.21 3.81 4.56
CA PHE A 62 9.17 4.82 4.42
C PHE A 62 9.36 5.71 3.19
N ILE A 63 8.36 5.73 2.31
CA ILE A 63 8.31 6.54 1.09
C ILE A 63 7.27 7.63 1.30
N THR A 64 7.72 8.80 1.74
CA THR A 64 6.81 9.89 2.11
C THR A 64 6.22 10.60 0.90
N VAL A 65 4.90 10.83 0.92
CA VAL A 65 4.17 11.66 -0.04
C VAL A 65 3.49 12.80 0.72
N ASP A 66 3.44 13.98 0.11
CA ASP A 66 2.72 15.12 0.69
C ASP A 66 1.19 14.87 0.62
N LYS A 67 0.47 15.24 1.69
CA LYS A 67 -1.00 15.15 1.76
C LYS A 67 -1.67 15.96 0.65
N ARG A 68 -1.05 17.05 0.21
CA ARG A 68 -1.45 17.75 -1.02
C ARG A 68 -0.90 16.98 -2.23
N THR A 69 -1.63 15.96 -2.66
CA THR A 69 -1.30 15.18 -3.86
C THR A 69 -1.39 16.05 -5.10
N SER A 70 -0.29 16.72 -5.44
CA SER A 70 -0.14 17.50 -6.67
C SER A 70 0.40 16.61 -7.80
N LEU A 71 0.19 17.02 -9.05
CA LEU A 71 0.81 16.36 -10.21
C LEU A 71 2.34 16.30 -10.09
N ALA A 72 2.95 17.30 -9.45
CA ALA A 72 4.39 17.32 -9.17
C ALA A 72 4.77 16.23 -8.15
N ALA A 73 3.99 16.04 -7.08
CA ALA A 73 4.21 14.98 -6.11
C ALA A 73 4.10 13.58 -6.73
N LEU A 74 3.12 13.37 -7.63
CA LEU A 74 2.98 12.12 -8.37
C LEU A 74 4.18 11.87 -9.32
N ARG A 75 4.64 12.89 -10.05
CA ARG A 75 5.84 12.79 -10.89
C ARG A 75 7.10 12.50 -10.09
N ALA A 76 7.28 13.16 -8.95
CA ALA A 76 8.40 12.93 -8.05
C ALA A 76 8.39 11.51 -7.48
N LEU A 77 7.22 11.01 -7.08
CA LEU A 77 7.06 9.62 -6.64
C LEU A 77 7.42 8.64 -7.75
N ARG A 78 6.89 8.85 -8.97
CA ARG A 78 7.18 7.97 -10.11
C ARG A 78 8.67 7.98 -10.47
N ALA A 79 9.34 9.13 -10.37
CA ALA A 79 10.78 9.23 -10.57
C ALA A 79 11.56 8.48 -9.47
N ARG A 80 11.14 8.61 -8.19
CA ARG A 80 11.75 7.89 -7.06
C ARG A 80 11.58 6.37 -7.15
N LEU A 81 10.48 5.91 -7.75
CA LEU A 81 10.19 4.49 -7.97
C LEU A 81 10.73 3.96 -9.31
N ARG A 82 11.40 4.79 -10.10
CA ARG A 82 11.93 4.39 -11.41
C ARG A 82 12.98 3.29 -11.24
N GLY A 83 12.86 2.21 -12.00
CA GLY A 83 13.75 1.04 -11.90
C GLY A 83 13.39 0.08 -10.77
N ARG A 84 12.38 0.40 -9.95
CA ARG A 84 11.82 -0.53 -8.96
C ARG A 84 10.60 -1.23 -9.55
N ARG A 85 10.35 -2.46 -9.11
CA ARG A 85 9.09 -3.17 -9.33
C ARG A 85 8.82 -4.02 -8.10
N PHE A 86 7.69 -3.76 -7.46
CA PHE A 86 7.25 -4.54 -6.30
C PHE A 86 6.59 -5.83 -6.77
N ASP A 87 6.68 -6.90 -5.98
CA ASP A 87 5.91 -8.11 -6.24
C ASP A 87 4.45 -7.88 -5.87
N ALA A 88 4.21 -7.19 -4.74
CA ALA A 88 2.88 -6.83 -4.28
C ALA A 88 2.77 -5.35 -3.87
N LEU A 89 1.62 -4.75 -4.12
CA LEU A 89 1.15 -3.49 -3.56
C LEU A 89 -0.12 -3.75 -2.77
N LEU A 90 -0.10 -3.52 -1.46
CA LEU A 90 -1.26 -3.56 -0.57
C LEU A 90 -1.89 -2.17 -0.53
N HIS A 91 -2.92 -1.97 -1.36
CA HIS A 91 -3.64 -0.71 -1.44
C HIS A 91 -4.83 -0.71 -0.47
N MET A 92 -4.54 -0.27 0.76
CA MET A 92 -5.45 -0.36 1.90
C MET A 92 -6.36 0.88 2.05
N GLN A 93 -6.69 1.57 0.96
CA GLN A 93 -7.49 2.80 1.02
C GLN A 93 -8.41 2.93 -0.19
N LEU A 94 -9.65 3.37 0.01
CA LEU A 94 -10.66 3.49 -1.06
C LEU A 94 -10.63 4.84 -1.79
N ALA A 95 -9.89 5.83 -1.28
CA ALA A 95 -9.90 7.19 -1.80
C ALA A 95 -9.21 7.30 -3.17
N LEU A 96 -9.83 8.00 -4.12
CA LEU A 96 -9.33 8.23 -5.48
C LEU A 96 -7.91 8.81 -5.51
N ARG A 97 -7.57 9.69 -4.56
CA ARG A 97 -6.20 10.24 -4.44
C ARG A 97 -5.17 9.14 -4.19
N SER A 98 -5.51 8.17 -3.35
CA SER A 98 -4.66 7.02 -3.09
C SER A 98 -4.62 6.08 -4.29
N SER A 99 -5.71 5.92 -5.02
CA SER A 99 -5.75 5.18 -6.29
C SER A 99 -4.82 5.78 -7.37
N LEU A 100 -4.75 7.12 -7.48
CA LEU A 100 -3.80 7.81 -8.37
C LEU A 100 -2.34 7.54 -7.99
N VAL A 101 -2.05 7.53 -6.69
CA VAL A 101 -0.73 7.17 -6.17
C VAL A 101 -0.44 5.70 -6.48
N ALA A 102 -1.38 4.79 -6.24
CA ALA A 102 -1.25 3.36 -6.55
C ALA A 102 -0.96 3.10 -8.03
N HIS A 103 -1.52 3.91 -8.94
CA HIS A 103 -1.23 3.81 -10.37
C HIS A 103 0.24 4.09 -10.69
N CYS A 104 0.86 5.03 -9.96
CA CYS A 104 2.26 5.40 -10.13
C CYS A 104 3.24 4.39 -9.52
N VAL A 105 2.75 3.46 -8.69
CA VAL A 105 3.59 2.40 -8.10
C VAL A 105 3.70 1.22 -9.08
N PRO A 106 4.91 0.87 -9.54
CA PRO A 106 5.11 -0.33 -10.35
C PRO A 106 5.05 -1.57 -9.46
N ALA A 107 4.00 -2.39 -9.61
CA ALA A 107 3.85 -3.64 -8.89
C ALA A 107 3.27 -4.73 -9.79
N ALA A 108 3.75 -5.97 -9.63
CA ALA A 108 3.23 -7.14 -10.34
C ALA A 108 1.81 -7.48 -9.89
N VAL A 109 1.56 -7.41 -8.58
CA VAL A 109 0.24 -7.56 -7.98
C VAL A 109 -0.12 -6.28 -7.23
N LYS A 110 -1.32 -5.74 -7.46
CA LYS A 110 -1.91 -4.59 -6.79
C LYS A 110 -3.21 -5.05 -6.16
N LEU A 111 -3.15 -5.29 -4.86
CA LEU A 111 -4.26 -5.75 -4.03
C LEU A 111 -5.09 -4.58 -3.55
N GLY A 112 -6.36 -4.56 -3.93
CA GLY A 112 -7.36 -3.61 -3.42
C GLY A 112 -8.61 -4.31 -2.90
N PHE A 113 -9.58 -3.49 -2.51
CA PHE A 113 -10.87 -3.97 -2.02
C PHE A 113 -11.73 -4.58 -3.14
N ASP A 114 -12.60 -5.53 -2.79
CA ASP A 114 -13.59 -6.13 -3.69
C ASP A 114 -14.54 -5.08 -4.28
N ARG A 115 -15.12 -5.34 -5.46
CA ARG A 115 -16.05 -4.48 -6.22
C ARG A 115 -17.26 -4.01 -5.41
N ALA A 116 -17.71 -4.81 -4.43
CA ALA A 116 -18.80 -4.45 -3.51
C ALA A 116 -18.38 -3.39 -2.46
N ARG A 117 -17.08 -3.26 -2.17
CA ARG A 117 -16.48 -2.29 -1.24
C ARG A 117 -15.70 -1.19 -1.96
N ALA A 118 -15.30 -1.42 -3.20
CA ALA A 118 -14.59 -0.49 -4.07
C ALA A 118 -15.48 0.69 -4.47
N ARG A 119 -15.50 1.72 -3.63
CA ARG A 119 -16.01 3.05 -3.98
C ARG A 119 -14.96 3.76 -4.86
N GLU A 120 -15.40 4.71 -5.69
CA GLU A 120 -14.52 5.56 -6.54
C GLU A 120 -13.63 4.82 -7.58
N LEU A 121 -14.12 3.73 -8.19
CA LEU A 121 -13.44 3.05 -9.31
C LEU A 121 -12.05 2.46 -8.99
N GLN A 122 -11.73 2.19 -7.72
CA GLN A 122 -10.46 1.58 -7.28
C GLN A 122 -10.10 0.28 -8.07
N TRP A 123 -11.11 -0.41 -8.59
CA TRP A 123 -10.97 -1.62 -9.41
C TRP A 123 -10.21 -1.40 -10.73
N LEU A 124 -10.11 -0.16 -11.24
CA LEU A 124 -9.30 0.17 -12.42
C LEU A 124 -7.80 0.19 -12.12
N PHE A 125 -7.42 0.28 -10.85
CA PHE A 125 -6.04 0.49 -10.41
C PHE A 125 -5.43 -0.70 -9.68
N THR A 126 -6.19 -1.79 -9.55
CA THR A 126 -5.84 -3.02 -8.80
C THR A 126 -6.06 -4.24 -9.68
N ASN A 127 -5.11 -5.18 -9.68
CA ASN A 127 -5.15 -6.37 -10.54
C ASN A 127 -5.34 -7.69 -9.75
N ALA A 128 -5.42 -7.61 -8.42
CA ALA A 128 -5.87 -8.69 -7.54
C ALA A 128 -6.83 -8.13 -6.46
N ARG A 129 -7.78 -8.95 -6.01
CA ARG A 129 -8.87 -8.52 -5.13
C ARG A 129 -8.94 -9.42 -3.90
N ILE A 130 -9.18 -8.81 -2.75
CA ILE A 130 -9.53 -9.56 -1.53
C ILE A 130 -10.98 -10.06 -1.72
N PRO A 131 -11.27 -11.36 -1.55
CA PRO A 131 -12.63 -11.88 -1.68
C PRO A 131 -13.58 -11.19 -0.68
N ALA A 132 -14.81 -10.90 -1.10
CA ALA A 132 -15.84 -10.37 -0.22
C ALA A 132 -16.12 -11.33 0.96
N GLN A 133 -15.77 -10.91 2.18
CA GLN A 133 -16.29 -11.52 3.40
C GLN A 133 -17.52 -10.76 3.86
N ARG A 134 -18.58 -11.50 4.18
CA ARG A 134 -19.95 -10.99 4.39
C ARG A 134 -20.14 -10.23 5.71
N ARG A 135 -19.08 -10.05 6.52
CA ARG A 135 -19.13 -9.44 7.87
C ARG A 135 -17.81 -8.79 8.26
N GLU A 136 -17.61 -7.53 7.88
CA GLU A 136 -16.59 -6.67 8.49
C GLU A 136 -17.23 -5.31 8.75
N HIS A 137 -17.24 -4.88 10.02
CA HIS A 137 -17.71 -3.55 10.41
C HIS A 137 -16.72 -2.49 9.92
N VAL A 138 -17.28 -1.39 9.39
CA VAL A 138 -16.56 -0.18 8.99
C VAL A 138 -16.14 0.60 10.22
#